data_AF-A0A542I872-F1
#
_entry.id   AF-A0A542I872-F1
#
_cell.length_a   1.000
_cell.length_b   1.000
_cell.length_c   1.000
_cell.angle_alpha   90.00
_cell.angle_beta   90.00
_cell.angle_gamma   90.00
#
_symmetry.space_group_name_H-M   'P 1'
#
loop_
_entity.id
_entity.type
_entity.pdbx_description
1 polymer ?
#
loop_
_entity_poly.entity_id
_entity_poly.type
_entity_poly.pdbx_seq_one_letter_code
_entity_poly.pdbx_strand_id
1 'polypeptide(L)'
;MKIKVERTGGIAAMTRVWTVDARTDSDLSQWQPILEACPWDAVPSTPRAAAAAFEAPQPDRFIYSITAGQRRAALPEQALTGPWRILVDTARAASEQSAGAFRPGPDDDAEAGSPS
;
A
#
# COMPACT_ATOMS: atom_id res chain seq x y z
N MET A 1 5.08 -9.34 -9.88
CA MET A 1 3.75 -8.68 -9.90
C MET A 1 3.80 -7.37 -9.15
N LYS A 2 2.95 -6.40 -9.50
CA LYS A 2 2.94 -5.07 -8.88
C LYS A 2 1.67 -4.84 -8.07
N ILE A 3 1.84 -4.38 -6.84
CA ILE A 3 0.77 -4.00 -5.93
C ILE A 3 0.89 -2.50 -5.68
N LYS A 4 -0.18 -1.77 -5.93
CA LYS A 4 -0.29 -0.33 -5.67
C LYS A 4 -1.48 -0.11 -4.76
N VAL A 5 -1.26 0.58 -3.65
CA VAL A 5 -2.30 1.07 -2.75
C VAL A 5 -2.22 2.59 -2.73
N GLU A 6 -3.29 3.24 -3.14
CA GLU A 6 -3.42 4.68 -3.16
C GLU A 6 -4.54 5.09 -2.21
N ARG A 7 -4.20 5.92 -1.22
CA ARG A 7 -5.18 6.54 -0.32
C ARG A 7 -5.36 7.98 -0.74
N THR A 8 -6.59 8.32 -1.11
CA THR A 8 -6.98 9.66 -1.55
C THR A 8 -8.13 10.14 -0.70
N GLY A 9 -7.98 11.29 -0.03
CA GLY A 9 -9.03 11.88 0.79
C GLY A 9 -8.51 12.72 1.96
N GLY A 10 -9.43 13.23 2.77
CA GLY A 10 -9.16 14.08 3.95
C GLY A 10 -9.18 15.58 3.66
N ILE A 11 -9.33 16.37 4.73
CA ILE A 11 -9.51 17.84 4.71
C ILE A 11 -8.27 18.59 4.18
N ALA A 12 -7.14 17.89 4.00
CA ALA A 12 -5.85 18.44 3.54
C ALA A 12 -5.38 17.93 2.16
N ALA A 13 -6.22 17.18 1.42
CA ALA A 13 -5.88 16.64 0.08
C ALA A 13 -4.56 15.84 0.01
N MET A 14 -4.15 15.19 1.09
CA MET A 14 -2.89 14.45 1.14
C MET A 14 -3.06 13.04 0.55
N THR A 15 -2.66 12.88 -0.71
CA THR A 15 -2.58 11.56 -1.36
C THR A 15 -1.37 10.79 -0.85
N ARG A 16 -1.58 9.56 -0.38
CA ARG A 16 -0.50 8.62 -0.05
C ARG A 16 -0.52 7.46 -1.03
N VAL A 17 0.64 7.12 -1.58
CA VAL A 17 0.78 6.01 -2.52
C VAL A 17 1.85 5.07 -1.98
N TRP A 18 1.48 3.81 -1.77
CA TRP A 18 2.40 2.72 -1.44
C TRP A 18 2.47 1.78 -2.63
N THR A 19 3.68 1.51 -3.11
CA THR A 19 3.89 0.63 -4.26
C THR A 19 4.88 -0.46 -3.86
N VAL A 20 4.50 -1.70 -4.14
CA VAL A 20 5.31 -2.89 -3.88
C VAL A 20 5.45 -3.65 -5.19
N ASP A 21 6.68 -3.92 -5.58
CA ASP A 21 7.01 -4.75 -6.74
C ASP A 21 7.52 -6.11 -6.24
N ALA A 22 6.60 -7.08 -6.15
CA ALA A 22 6.90 -8.46 -5.80
C ALA A 22 7.54 -9.15 -7.01
N ARG A 23 8.88 -9.19 -7.06
CA ARG A 23 9.63 -9.75 -8.19
C ARG A 23 10.13 -11.16 -7.93
N THR A 24 10.32 -11.55 -6.67
CA THR A 24 10.84 -12.88 -6.31
C THR A 24 9.72 -13.89 -6.10
N ASP A 25 10.03 -15.18 -6.24
CA ASP A 25 9.08 -16.27 -5.95
C ASP A 25 8.60 -16.26 -4.49
N SER A 26 9.49 -15.91 -3.56
CA SER A 26 9.16 -15.75 -2.14
C SER A 26 8.15 -14.60 -1.90
N ASP A 27 8.33 -13.46 -2.58
CA ASP A 27 7.35 -12.37 -2.51
C ASP A 27 5.99 -12.83 -3.05
N LEU A 28 5.98 -13.48 -4.22
CA LEU A 28 4.74 -13.99 -4.82
C LEU A 28 4.02 -14.93 -3.86
N SER A 29 4.74 -15.88 -3.26
CA SER A 29 4.20 -16.83 -2.28
C SER A 29 3.64 -16.16 -1.03
N GLN A 30 4.22 -15.03 -0.59
CA GLN A 30 3.69 -14.24 0.53
C GLN A 30 2.40 -13.49 0.14
N TRP A 31 2.38 -12.89 -1.05
CA TRP A 31 1.29 -12.00 -1.45
C TRP A 31 0.07 -12.73 -2.00
N GLN A 32 0.27 -13.86 -2.66
CA GLN A 32 -0.77 -14.66 -3.30
C GLN A 32 -1.93 -15.02 -2.33
N PRO A 33 -1.69 -15.60 -1.13
CA PRO A 33 -2.77 -15.92 -0.20
C PRO A 33 -3.54 -14.68 0.30
N ILE A 34 -2.86 -13.55 0.50
CA ILE A 34 -3.49 -12.29 0.94
C ILE A 34 -4.42 -11.75 -0.15
N LEU A 35 -3.97 -11.79 -1.40
CA LEU A 35 -4.76 -11.36 -2.55
C LEU A 35 -5.94 -12.30 -2.83
N GLU A 36 -5.79 -13.60 -2.61
CA GLU A 36 -6.87 -14.58 -2.79
C GLU A 36 -7.93 -14.50 -1.68
N ALA A 37 -7.55 -14.13 -0.45
CA ALA A 37 -8.49 -13.90 0.63
C ALA A 37 -9.37 -12.64 0.42
N CYS A 38 -8.94 -11.71 -0.43
CA CYS A 38 -9.68 -10.48 -0.69
C CYS A 38 -10.83 -10.72 -1.69
N PRO A 39 -12.09 -10.35 -1.36
CA PRO A 39 -13.22 -10.54 -2.26
C PRO A 39 -13.31 -9.43 -3.32
N TRP A 40 -12.43 -9.45 -4.32
CA TRP A 40 -12.34 -8.42 -5.36
C TRP A 40 -13.63 -8.21 -6.16
N ASP A 41 -14.39 -9.29 -6.42
CA ASP A 41 -15.67 -9.22 -7.14
C ASP A 41 -16.83 -8.67 -6.31
N ALA A 42 -16.70 -8.68 -4.98
CA ALA A 42 -17.74 -8.16 -4.09
C ALA A 42 -17.64 -6.64 -3.88
N VAL A 43 -16.60 -6.01 -4.42
CA VAL A 43 -16.28 -4.60 -4.19
C VAL A 43 -16.12 -3.84 -5.50
N PRO A 44 -16.45 -2.55 -5.53
CA PRO A 44 -16.30 -1.75 -6.74
C PRO A 44 -14.83 -1.61 -7.12
N SER A 45 -14.51 -1.70 -8.41
CA SER A 45 -13.13 -1.57 -8.91
C SER A 45 -12.68 -0.11 -9.12
N THR A 46 -13.57 0.88 -8.93
CA THR A 46 -13.27 2.30 -9.15
C THR A 46 -13.68 3.16 -7.97
N PRO A 47 -12.93 4.23 -7.66
CA PRO A 47 -13.24 5.13 -6.55
C PRO A 47 -14.60 5.81 -6.71
N ARG A 48 -15.04 6.08 -7.94
CA ARG A 48 -16.38 6.64 -8.22
C ARG A 48 -17.49 5.66 -7.86
N ALA A 49 -17.35 4.39 -8.23
CA ALA A 49 -18.32 3.35 -7.86
C ALA A 49 -18.30 3.08 -6.35
N ALA A 50 -17.14 3.14 -5.70
CA ALA A 50 -17.03 3.09 -4.24
C ALA A 50 -17.78 4.25 -3.57
N ALA A 51 -17.57 5.49 -4.03
CA ALA A 51 -18.26 6.65 -3.49
C ALA A 51 -19.80 6.54 -3.63
N ALA A 52 -20.29 5.94 -4.71
CA ALA A 52 -21.72 5.69 -4.93
C ALA A 52 -22.26 4.50 -4.12
N ALA A 53 -21.47 3.44 -3.92
CA ALA A 53 -21.89 2.26 -3.17
C ALA A 53 -21.91 2.50 -1.66
N PHE A 54 -21.08 3.40 -1.15
CA PHE A 54 -20.89 3.67 0.27
C PHE A 54 -21.30 5.11 0.62
N GLU A 55 -22.47 5.59 0.18
CA GLU A 55 -23.04 6.93 0.47
C GLU A 55 -23.20 7.19 1.99
N ALA A 56 -22.09 7.37 2.70
CA ALA A 56 -22.04 7.69 4.11
C ALA A 56 -21.73 9.20 4.27
N PRO A 57 -22.59 9.96 4.97
CA PRO A 57 -22.34 11.37 5.24
C PRO A 57 -21.28 11.50 6.34
N GLN A 58 -20.00 11.47 5.97
CA GLN A 58 -18.90 11.58 6.93
C GLN A 58 -17.77 12.52 6.48
N PRO A 59 -17.17 13.25 7.44
CA PRO A 59 -16.12 14.24 7.16
C PRO A 59 -14.80 13.63 6.66
N ASP A 60 -14.48 12.39 7.04
CA ASP A 60 -13.25 11.70 6.63
C ASP A 60 -13.45 10.78 5.41
N ARG A 61 -13.60 11.40 4.23
CA ARG A 61 -13.77 10.69 2.95
C ARG A 61 -12.44 10.12 2.41
N PHE A 62 -11.76 9.27 3.16
CA PHE A 62 -10.60 8.55 2.62
C PHE A 62 -11.07 7.36 1.78
N ILE A 63 -10.71 7.38 0.49
CA ILE A 63 -10.90 6.27 -0.45
C ILE A 63 -9.55 5.61 -0.70
N TYR A 64 -9.52 4.29 -0.55
CA TYR A 64 -8.37 3.45 -0.85
C TYR A 64 -8.61 2.76 -2.20
N SER A 65 -7.74 3.04 -3.16
CA SER A 65 -7.69 2.38 -4.46
C SER A 65 -6.53 1.39 -4.46
N ILE A 66 -6.87 0.12 -4.61
CA ILE A 66 -5.96 -1.02 -4.51
C ILE A 66 -5.89 -1.67 -5.89
N THR A 67 -4.68 -1.84 -6.40
CA THR A 67 -4.41 -2.51 -7.68
C THR A 67 -3.35 -3.57 -7.47
N ALA A 68 -3.63 -4.82 -7.82
CA ALA A 68 -2.68 -5.93 -7.73
C ALA A 68 -2.69 -6.71 -9.05
N GLY A 69 -1.70 -6.46 -9.90
CA GLY A 69 -1.66 -7.02 -11.25
C GLY A 69 -2.91 -6.64 -12.06
N GLN A 70 -3.79 -7.61 -12.34
CA GLN A 70 -5.05 -7.41 -13.06
C GLN A 70 -6.24 -7.06 -12.14
N ARG A 71 -6.13 -7.30 -10.83
CA ARG A 71 -7.22 -7.10 -9.86
C ARG A 71 -7.24 -5.65 -9.38
N ARG A 72 -8.45 -5.09 -9.24
CA ARG A 72 -8.67 -3.72 -8.77
C ARG A 72 -9.85 -3.66 -7.81
N ALA A 73 -9.67 -2.93 -6.72
CA ALA A 73 -10.69 -2.69 -5.72
C ALA A 73 -10.56 -1.26 -5.20
N ALA A 74 -11.69 -0.63 -4.93
CA ALA A 74 -11.78 0.70 -4.37
C ALA A 74 -12.76 0.69 -3.20
N LEU A 75 -12.28 1.05 -2.02
CA LEU A 75 -13.02 0.93 -0.77
C LEU A 75 -12.83 2.20 0.05
N PRO A 76 -13.87 2.72 0.73
CA PRO A 76 -13.64 3.70 1.78
C PRO A 76 -12.90 3.07 2.96
N GLU A 77 -12.24 3.90 3.78
CA GLU A 77 -11.51 3.45 4.96
C GLU A 77 -12.34 2.56 5.90
N GLN A 78 -13.64 2.86 6.03
CA GLN A 78 -14.56 2.10 6.89
C GLN A 78 -14.88 0.70 6.37
N ALA A 79 -14.87 0.51 5.06
CA ALA A 79 -15.07 -0.81 4.44
C ALA A 79 -13.76 -1.61 4.38
N LEU A 80 -12.63 -1.01 4.79
CA LEU A 80 -11.32 -1.62 4.77
C LEU A 80 -11.11 -2.52 5.98
N THR A 81 -11.91 -3.58 6.06
CA THR A 81 -11.95 -4.54 7.17
C THR A 81 -11.54 -5.94 6.71
N GLY A 82 -11.14 -6.78 7.68
CA GLY A 82 -10.73 -8.16 7.41
C GLY A 82 -9.54 -8.27 6.45
N PRO A 83 -9.64 -9.03 5.34
CA PRO A 83 -8.52 -9.27 4.43
C PRO A 83 -8.01 -8.00 3.75
N TRP A 84 -8.88 -7.02 3.51
CA TRP A 84 -8.49 -5.73 2.92
C TRP A 84 -7.57 -4.91 3.85
N ARG A 85 -7.86 -4.95 5.16
CA ARG A 85 -7.01 -4.30 6.17
C ARG A 85 -5.61 -4.90 6.16
N ILE A 86 -5.53 -6.23 6.15
CA ILE A 86 -4.28 -6.99 6.12
C ILE A 86 -3.49 -6.64 4.86
N LEU A 87 -4.13 -6.60 3.69
CA LEU A 87 -3.48 -6.25 2.44
C LEU A 87 -2.85 -4.85 2.48
N VAL A 88 -3.61 -3.84 2.91
CA VAL A 88 -3.12 -2.46 2.96
C VAL A 88 -2.00 -2.29 3.98
N ASP A 89 -2.14 -2.91 5.16
CA ASP A 89 -1.12 -2.85 6.21
C ASP A 89 0.19 -3.50 5.75
N THR A 90 0.09 -4.69 5.14
CA THR A 90 1.24 -5.39 4.55
C THR A 90 1.89 -4.56 3.44
N ALA A 91 1.09 -3.89 2.58
CA ALA A 91 1.61 -3.08 1.49
C ALA A 91 2.32 -1.82 1.99
N ARG A 92 1.79 -1.21 3.05
CA ARG A 92 2.46 -0.11 3.74
C ARG A 92 3.77 -0.57 4.33
N ALA A 93 3.79 -1.65 5.11
CA ALA A 93 5.00 -2.16 5.75
C ALA A 93 6.10 -2.51 4.73
N ALA A 94 5.74 -3.21 3.64
CA ALA A 94 6.68 -3.56 2.58
C ALA A 94 7.20 -2.32 1.81
N SER A 95 6.33 -1.35 1.58
CA SER A 95 6.70 -0.06 0.99
C SER A 95 7.67 0.72 1.88
N GLU A 96 7.44 0.74 3.19
CA GLU A 96 8.31 1.43 4.15
C GLU A 96 9.65 0.73 4.30
N GLN A 97 9.68 -0.60 4.26
CA GLN A 97 10.92 -1.38 4.26
C GLN A 97 11.77 -1.11 3.00
N SER A 98 11.10 -0.95 1.85
CA SER A 98 11.75 -0.55 0.61
C SER A 98 12.28 0.89 0.66
N ALA A 99 11.55 1.82 1.29
CA ALA A 99 11.99 3.20 1.47
C ALA A 99 13.12 3.34 2.51
N GLY A 100 13.11 2.50 3.55
CA GLY A 100 14.10 2.48 4.62
C GLY A 100 15.42 1.79 4.26
N ALA A 101 15.46 0.99 3.19
CA ALA A 101 16.70 0.44 2.64
C ALA A 101 17.59 1.55 2.00
N PHE A 102 17.01 2.70 1.66
CA PHE A 102 17.77 3.91 1.35
C PHE A 102 18.14 4.64 2.64
N ARG A 103 18.96 4.00 3.49
CA ARG A 103 19.75 4.74 4.49
C ARG A 103 21.13 4.94 3.88
N PRO A 104 21.56 6.19 3.57
CA PRO A 104 22.98 6.43 3.37
C PRO A 104 23.67 5.99 4.66
N GLY A 105 24.58 5.02 4.55
CA GLY A 105 25.37 4.58 5.69
C GLY A 105 26.09 5.78 6.32
N PRO A 106 26.36 5.77 7.63
CA PRO A 106 27.27 6.75 8.21
C PRO A 106 28.58 6.64 7.42
N ASP A 107 28.98 7.77 6.86
CA ASP A 107 30.25 7.98 6.18
C ASP A 107 31.37 7.30 6.99
N ASP A 108 32.02 6.32 6.37
CA ASP A 108 33.18 5.60 6.89
C ASP A 108 34.38 6.57 6.86
N ASP A 109 34.33 7.63 7.65
CA ASP A 109 35.46 8.54 7.89
C ASP A 109 36.28 7.95 9.05
N ALA A 110 36.89 6.80 8.76
CA ALA A 110 37.79 6.09 9.66
C ALA A 110 39.07 5.66 8.92
N GLU A 111 39.67 6.55 8.14
CA GLU A 111 41.07 6.38 7.71
C GLU A 111 41.82 7.72 7.73
N ALA A 112 42.45 8.01 8.88
CA ALA A 112 43.64 8.84 8.92
C ALA A 112 44.55 8.39 10.07
N GLY A 113 45.15 7.21 9.91
CA GLY A 113 46.40 6.91 10.58
C GLY A 113 47.46 7.89 10.09
N SER A 114 47.85 8.84 10.94
CA SER A 114 49.07 9.64 10.73
C SER A 114 50.25 8.94 11.41
N PRO A 115 51.25 8.45 10.67
CA PRO A 115 52.58 8.25 11.21
C PRO A 115 53.43 9.52 11.04
N SER A 116 54.07 9.98 12.11
CA SER A 116 55.28 10.81 12.08
C SER A 116 56.10 10.54 13.34
#